data_AF-E4Z2Q7-F1
#
_entry.id   AF-E4Z2Q7-F1
#
_cell.length_a   1.000
_cell.length_b   1.000
_cell.length_c   1.000
_cell.angle_alpha   90.00
_cell.angle_beta   90.00
_cell.angle_gamma   90.00
#
_symmetry.space_group_name_H-M   'P 1'
#
loop_
_entity.id
_entity.type
_entity.pdbx_description
1 polymer ?
#
loop_
_entity_poly.entity_id
_entity_poly.type
_entity_poly.pdbx_seq_one_letter_code
_entity_poly.pdbx_strand_id
1 'polypeptide(L)'
;MMSALYLSNELANLAEIEKEFKNEYQKLSNQCKDFSVSLLDLCWNHSEVSAILNNHNLEEESKNWNNSQPGLDTLKLAIRYQVKKFVAHPNCQHELLTQWFDNSCHLGQAGVWVKVFAILLLALCMPLTSVVHWFMPKSRLGAFVASPYVKFVNHAVSFVLFLLLLVTSSIDRFEWVEVEPNNWFIPHQDLPYGRHNKLNWIEYTLMLYIFGRLLNEVKELWEQGPRDYCCQLWNILDFVMLSTFITSFSLKIVSYQNVSKNYKWWDSKDGKLLFKVSPEQAYYSYQWAERLYWDQYDPQLISESLYAIAIVFSFARISYILPVNEHFGPLQISLGRTVVDIYKWAVLFAMIFASFMFGLHALYSYFENGLTYRKNFTTIEQTFITLFWSLFGLSDYRGVELAQYPLSRIIGYLLYGAYSLITVVIMLNMLIAMINNSYNRIDCDSDVEWKFARSKLMLSYFGPGSVNPPPFNLLPSPYFVRSVIDYAMETIKTCLKGNPDSNGVVTKTGRQRGGARKPQKASVDHYSQAFLKDISRRLVKRYVIKAQVEKESEGINEGEIQEIKQDISSLRYELLGKFTPEANFLIEFFRAEQKLCCPASNRNWNRF
;
A
#
# COMPACT_ATOMS: atom_id res chain seq x y z
N MET A 1 6.45 -23.57 12.03
CA MET A 1 6.29 -22.15 11.68
C MET A 1 6.16 -21.93 10.17
N MET A 2 7.18 -22.22 9.34
CA MET A 2 7.06 -22.07 7.87
C MET A 2 5.85 -22.80 7.28
N SER A 3 5.64 -24.06 7.66
CA SER A 3 4.45 -24.82 7.24
C SER A 3 3.13 -24.16 7.66
N ALA A 4 3.09 -23.51 8.82
CA ALA A 4 1.91 -22.78 9.27
C ALA A 4 1.67 -21.51 8.45
N LEU A 5 2.73 -20.80 8.06
CA LEU A 5 2.65 -19.66 7.15
C LEU A 5 2.12 -20.08 5.77
N TYR A 6 2.69 -21.13 5.17
CA TYR A 6 2.22 -21.68 3.89
C TYR A 6 0.75 -22.13 3.96
N LEU A 7 0.40 -22.93 4.96
CA LEU A 7 -0.97 -23.41 5.16
C LEU A 7 -1.95 -22.25 5.39
N SER A 8 -1.56 -21.22 6.13
CA SER A 8 -2.42 -20.05 6.36
C SER A 8 -2.77 -19.31 5.06
N ASN A 9 -1.83 -19.25 4.11
CA ASN A 9 -2.02 -18.62 2.81
C ASN A 9 -2.86 -19.51 1.89
N GLU A 10 -2.64 -20.82 1.89
CA GLU A 10 -3.44 -21.79 1.13
C GLU A 10 -4.91 -21.76 1.58
N LEU A 11 -5.16 -21.77 2.89
CA LEU A 11 -6.50 -21.64 3.45
C LEU A 11 -7.15 -20.28 3.12
N ALA A 12 -6.36 -19.20 3.09
CA ALA A 12 -6.88 -17.89 2.71
C ALA A 12 -7.29 -17.85 1.22
N ASN A 13 -6.52 -18.50 0.34
CA ASN A 13 -6.86 -18.63 -1.07
C ASN A 13 -8.12 -19.51 -1.26
N LEU A 14 -8.22 -20.63 -0.54
CA LEU A 14 -9.41 -21.48 -0.56
C LEU A 14 -10.65 -20.72 -0.08
N ALA A 15 -10.52 -19.84 0.92
CA ALA A 15 -11.61 -18.98 1.39
C ALA A 15 -12.11 -17.97 0.33
N GLU A 16 -11.27 -17.62 -0.66
CA GLU A 16 -11.68 -16.79 -1.79
C GLU A 16 -12.36 -17.59 -2.91
N ILE A 17 -11.97 -18.86 -3.07
CA ILE A 17 -12.52 -19.78 -4.08
C ILE A 17 -13.89 -20.31 -3.61
N GLU A 18 -13.98 -20.80 -2.38
CA GLU A 18 -15.18 -21.40 -1.79
C GLU A 18 -15.91 -20.39 -0.90
N LYS A 19 -17.03 -19.85 -1.39
CA LYS A 19 -17.76 -18.76 -0.70
C LYS A 19 -18.60 -19.27 0.47
N GLU A 20 -19.11 -20.48 0.37
CA GLU A 20 -20.01 -21.11 1.34
C GLU A 20 -19.31 -21.36 2.68
N PHE A 21 -18.07 -21.88 2.63
CA PHE A 21 -17.24 -22.19 3.82
C PHE A 21 -16.19 -21.12 4.10
N LYS A 22 -16.28 -19.95 3.47
CA LYS A 22 -15.31 -18.86 3.60
C LYS A 22 -14.97 -18.51 5.05
N ASN A 23 -15.99 -18.45 5.92
CA ASN A 23 -15.79 -18.14 7.33
C ASN A 23 -14.99 -19.22 8.08
N GLU A 24 -15.19 -20.50 7.74
CA GLU A 24 -14.47 -21.62 8.34
C GLU A 24 -13.00 -21.64 7.90
N TYR A 25 -12.74 -21.49 6.59
CA TYR A 25 -11.38 -21.36 6.05
C TYR A 25 -10.65 -20.15 6.62
N GLN A 26 -11.32 -18.99 6.76
CA GLN A 26 -10.74 -17.81 7.41
C GLN A 26 -10.42 -18.07 8.88
N LYS A 27 -11.28 -18.80 9.61
CA LYS A 27 -11.04 -19.18 11.00
C LYS A 27 -9.82 -20.09 11.12
N LEU A 28 -9.71 -21.13 10.28
CA LEU A 28 -8.55 -22.04 10.22
C LEU A 28 -7.25 -21.30 9.82
N SER A 29 -7.33 -20.41 8.83
CA SER A 29 -6.20 -19.55 8.42
C SER A 29 -5.74 -18.68 9.59
N ASN A 30 -6.67 -18.05 10.32
CA ASN A 30 -6.34 -17.25 11.50
C ASN A 30 -5.74 -18.09 12.63
N GLN A 31 -6.21 -19.32 12.87
CA GLN A 31 -5.58 -20.24 13.83
C GLN A 31 -4.12 -20.55 13.45
N CYS A 32 -3.83 -20.79 12.17
CA CYS A 32 -2.46 -21.01 11.71
C CYS A 32 -1.56 -19.77 11.90
N LYS A 33 -2.14 -18.57 11.70
CA LYS A 33 -1.45 -17.29 11.92
C LYS A 33 -1.18 -17.07 13.40
N ASP A 34 -2.17 -17.27 14.26
CA ASP A 34 -2.05 -17.12 15.71
C ASP A 34 -1.05 -18.13 16.29
N PHE A 35 -1.04 -19.38 15.82
CA PHE A 35 -0.01 -20.37 16.17
C PHE A 35 1.41 -19.87 15.87
N SER A 36 1.60 -19.21 14.72
CA SER A 36 2.92 -18.65 14.35
C SER A 36 3.33 -17.49 15.25
N VAL A 37 2.37 -16.69 15.72
CA VAL A 37 2.61 -15.63 16.72
C VAL A 37 2.99 -16.22 18.07
N SER A 38 2.25 -17.23 18.55
CA SER A 38 2.52 -17.88 19.84
C SER A 38 3.89 -18.57 19.89
N LEU A 39 4.37 -19.10 18.76
CA LEU A 39 5.74 -19.64 18.69
C LEU A 39 6.80 -18.54 18.86
N LEU A 40 6.53 -17.35 18.35
CA LEU A 40 7.44 -16.21 18.46
C LEU A 40 7.45 -15.63 19.89
N ASP A 41 6.30 -15.62 20.57
CA ASP A 41 6.18 -15.22 21.99
C ASP A 41 7.11 -16.06 22.90
N LEU A 42 7.35 -17.33 22.53
CA LEU A 42 8.14 -18.29 23.32
C LEU A 42 9.65 -18.21 23.08
N CYS A 43 10.09 -17.33 22.17
CA CYS A 43 11.49 -17.05 21.94
C CYS A 43 12.03 -16.18 23.07
N TRP A 44 13.06 -16.66 23.77
CA TRP A 44 13.59 -15.95 24.95
C TRP A 44 14.79 -15.08 24.61
N ASN A 45 15.57 -15.48 23.62
CA ASN A 45 16.84 -14.83 23.29
C ASN A 45 16.79 -14.20 21.89
N HIS A 46 17.50 -13.09 21.72
CA HIS A 46 17.71 -12.46 20.41
C HIS A 46 18.26 -13.44 19.37
N SER A 47 19.12 -14.38 19.78
CA SER A 47 19.63 -15.42 18.88
C SER A 47 18.55 -16.40 18.40
N GLU A 48 17.56 -16.73 19.23
CA GLU A 48 16.43 -17.57 18.83
C GLU A 48 15.53 -16.81 17.83
N VAL A 49 15.23 -15.53 18.13
CA VAL A 49 14.42 -14.66 17.26
C VAL A 49 15.09 -14.43 15.90
N SER A 50 16.34 -13.98 15.91
CA SER A 50 17.09 -13.68 14.68
C SER A 50 17.29 -14.94 13.82
N ALA A 51 17.49 -16.11 14.42
CA ALA A 51 17.58 -17.37 13.68
C ALA A 51 16.25 -17.75 12.99
N ILE A 52 15.12 -17.56 13.65
CA ILE A 52 13.79 -17.82 13.05
C ILE A 52 13.51 -16.85 11.90
N LEU A 53 13.86 -15.58 12.09
CA LEU A 53 13.60 -14.53 11.11
C LEU A 53 14.51 -14.64 9.87
N ASN A 54 15.75 -15.10 10.04
CA ASN A 54 16.78 -15.20 9.00
C ASN A 54 16.94 -16.62 8.43
N ASN A 55 15.86 -17.39 8.31
CA ASN A 55 15.95 -18.79 7.88
C ASN A 55 16.49 -18.93 6.43
N HIS A 56 17.76 -19.31 6.30
CA HIS A 56 18.53 -19.39 5.04
C HIS A 56 18.09 -20.48 4.05
N ASN A 57 17.11 -21.33 4.38
CA ASN A 57 16.62 -22.39 3.48
C ASN A 57 15.89 -21.86 2.22
N LEU A 58 15.65 -20.55 2.12
CA LEU A 58 14.97 -19.92 0.98
C LEU A 58 15.90 -19.54 -0.19
N GLU A 59 17.22 -19.79 -0.11
CA GLU A 59 18.13 -19.51 -1.24
C GLU A 59 17.85 -20.36 -2.50
N GLU A 60 17.13 -21.49 -2.39
CA GLU A 60 16.83 -22.33 -3.57
C GLU A 60 15.55 -21.92 -4.33
N GLU A 61 14.50 -21.42 -3.64
CA GLU A 61 13.29 -20.89 -4.28
C GLU A 61 13.40 -19.37 -4.58
N SER A 62 14.26 -18.64 -3.88
CA SER A 62 14.43 -17.19 -4.06
C SER A 62 15.38 -16.80 -5.20
N LYS A 63 15.81 -17.73 -6.06
CA LYS A 63 16.62 -17.41 -7.25
C LYS A 63 15.94 -16.44 -8.24
N ASN A 64 14.62 -16.22 -8.12
CA ASN A 64 13.88 -15.19 -8.86
C ASN A 64 13.87 -13.81 -8.17
N TRP A 65 14.33 -13.69 -6.92
CA TRP A 65 14.44 -12.42 -6.21
C TRP A 65 15.91 -12.07 -6.03
N ASN A 66 16.38 -11.12 -6.85
CA ASN A 66 17.76 -10.65 -6.95
C ASN A 66 18.65 -10.88 -5.71
N ASN A 67 19.72 -11.64 -5.92
CA ASN A 67 20.91 -11.73 -5.07
C ASN A 67 21.29 -10.33 -4.57
N SER A 68 21.14 -10.02 -3.27
CA SER A 68 21.93 -9.02 -2.47
C SER A 68 21.19 -8.43 -1.24
N GLN A 69 20.16 -9.06 -0.67
CA GLN A 69 19.58 -8.58 0.60
C GLN A 69 19.84 -9.57 1.74
N PRO A 70 20.80 -9.31 2.65
CA PRO A 70 20.99 -10.15 3.82
C PRO A 70 19.87 -9.90 4.85
N GLY A 71 19.32 -10.98 5.41
CA GLY A 71 18.45 -10.99 6.59
C GLY A 71 16.95 -10.80 6.32
N LEU A 72 16.13 -11.49 7.12
CA LEU A 72 14.66 -11.39 7.27
C LEU A 72 13.80 -12.17 6.26
N ASP A 73 14.24 -13.33 5.76
CA ASP A 73 13.48 -14.10 4.77
C ASP A 73 12.12 -14.60 5.27
N THR A 74 12.05 -15.06 6.52
CA THR A 74 10.78 -15.46 7.15
C THR A 74 9.85 -14.26 7.33
N LEU A 75 10.40 -13.08 7.62
CA LEU A 75 9.61 -11.84 7.76
C LEU A 75 9.07 -11.39 6.39
N LYS A 76 9.89 -11.44 5.34
CA LYS A 76 9.47 -11.15 3.96
C LYS A 76 8.35 -12.09 3.53
N LEU A 77 8.46 -13.38 3.86
CA LEU A 77 7.40 -14.35 3.60
C LEU A 77 6.12 -14.04 4.40
N ALA A 78 6.25 -13.71 5.69
CA ALA A 78 5.10 -13.34 6.52
C ALA A 78 4.37 -12.08 5.99
N ILE A 79 5.10 -11.13 5.41
CA ILE A 79 4.50 -9.96 4.73
C ILE A 79 3.79 -10.36 3.45
N ARG A 80 4.40 -11.25 2.64
CA ARG A 80 3.77 -11.78 1.43
C ARG A 80 2.45 -12.49 1.74
N TYR A 81 2.39 -13.25 2.83
CA TYR A 81 1.19 -13.94 3.30
C TYR A 81 0.28 -13.12 4.23
N GLN A 82 0.54 -11.82 4.36
CA GLN A 82 -0.30 -10.89 5.13
C GLN A 82 -0.53 -11.33 6.59
N VAL A 83 0.50 -11.90 7.24
CA VAL A 83 0.44 -12.35 8.65
C VAL A 83 0.75 -11.16 9.58
N LYS A 84 -0.21 -10.24 9.69
CA LYS A 84 -0.04 -8.93 10.31
C LYS A 84 0.42 -8.96 11.77
N LYS A 85 -0.22 -9.78 12.63
CA LYS A 85 0.12 -9.90 14.06
C LYS A 85 1.56 -10.40 14.27
N PHE A 86 2.03 -11.31 13.41
CA PHE A 86 3.39 -11.83 13.47
C PHE A 86 4.44 -10.73 13.19
N VAL A 87 4.17 -9.89 12.19
CA VAL A 87 5.05 -8.76 11.85
C VAL A 87 5.01 -7.69 12.93
N ALA A 88 3.82 -7.38 13.45
CA ALA A 88 3.62 -6.37 14.50
C ALA A 88 4.14 -6.80 15.89
N HIS A 89 4.55 -8.05 16.05
CA HIS A 89 5.04 -8.59 17.30
C HIS A 89 6.27 -7.80 17.81
N PRO A 90 6.35 -7.46 19.12
CA PRO A 90 7.43 -6.64 19.68
C PRO A 90 8.85 -7.15 19.35
N ASN A 91 9.10 -8.46 19.43
CA ASN A 91 10.40 -9.05 19.11
C ASN A 91 10.78 -8.88 17.62
N CYS A 92 9.80 -8.99 16.71
CA CYS A 92 10.02 -8.73 15.27
C CYS A 92 10.32 -7.26 15.02
N GLN A 93 9.54 -6.37 15.64
CA GLN A 93 9.71 -4.92 15.51
C GLN A 93 11.07 -4.47 16.06
N HIS A 94 11.53 -5.05 17.17
CA HIS A 94 12.84 -4.76 17.73
C HIS A 94 13.98 -5.14 16.77
N GLU A 95 13.97 -6.36 16.22
CA GLU A 95 14.98 -6.79 15.22
C GLU A 95 14.98 -5.85 14.00
N LEU A 96 13.77 -5.51 13.51
CA LEU A 96 13.59 -4.62 12.37
C LEU A 96 14.15 -3.21 12.64
N LEU A 97 13.91 -2.66 13.83
CA LEU A 97 14.40 -1.35 14.23
C LEU A 97 15.91 -1.33 14.43
N THR A 98 16.48 -2.41 14.96
CA THR A 98 17.94 -2.57 15.09
C THR A 98 18.62 -2.52 13.73
N GLN A 99 18.07 -3.22 12.73
CA GLN A 99 18.59 -3.16 11.35
C GLN A 99 18.32 -1.82 10.66
N TRP A 100 17.19 -1.17 10.97
CA TRP A 100 16.82 0.13 10.41
C TRP A 100 17.76 1.25 10.85
N PHE A 101 18.18 1.24 12.11
CA PHE A 101 19.05 2.26 12.70
C PHE A 101 20.52 1.86 12.80
N ASP A 102 20.96 0.74 12.20
CA ASP A 102 22.30 0.14 12.35
C ASP A 102 23.46 1.17 12.45
N ASN A 103 23.69 1.96 11.39
CA ASN A 103 24.74 3.00 11.36
C ASN A 103 24.30 4.37 11.94
N SER A 104 23.07 4.50 12.44
CA SER A 104 22.44 5.75 12.87
C SER A 104 21.76 5.64 14.24
N CYS A 105 22.21 4.73 15.11
CA CYS A 105 21.57 4.43 16.40
C CYS A 105 21.39 5.67 17.29
N HIS A 106 22.39 6.56 17.32
CA HIS A 106 22.33 7.83 18.04
C HIS A 106 21.15 8.72 17.60
N LEU A 107 20.78 8.69 16.32
CA LEU A 107 19.68 9.48 15.78
C LEU A 107 18.32 8.86 16.10
N GLY A 108 18.25 7.53 16.27
CA GLY A 108 17.04 6.83 16.70
C GLY A 108 16.61 7.20 18.12
N GLN A 109 17.58 7.29 19.04
CA GLN A 109 17.35 7.61 20.45
C GLN A 109 17.24 9.13 20.74
N ALA A 110 17.56 9.97 19.76
CA ALA A 110 17.53 11.41 19.93
C ALA A 110 16.11 11.97 20.12
N GLY A 111 16.00 13.09 20.83
CA GLY A 111 14.77 13.85 20.98
C GLY A 111 14.26 14.42 19.65
N VAL A 112 12.98 14.78 19.61
CA VAL A 112 12.30 15.24 18.38
C VAL A 112 13.02 16.43 17.74
N TRP A 113 13.44 17.43 18.52
CA TRP A 113 14.13 18.62 18.01
C TRP A 113 15.49 18.32 17.38
N VAL A 114 16.24 17.37 17.96
CA VAL A 114 17.53 16.93 17.40
C VAL A 114 17.30 16.19 16.08
N LYS A 115 16.24 15.37 15.99
CA LYS A 115 15.83 14.72 14.73
C LYS A 115 15.44 15.75 13.68
N VAL A 116 14.65 16.76 14.03
CA VAL A 116 14.25 17.85 13.11
C VAL A 116 15.47 18.60 12.61
N PHE A 117 16.39 18.99 13.51
CA PHE A 117 17.64 19.66 13.12
C PHE A 117 18.50 18.78 12.21
N ALA A 118 18.63 17.49 12.50
CA ALA A 118 19.36 16.55 11.67
C ALA A 118 18.73 16.40 10.27
N ILE A 119 17.39 16.37 10.17
CA ILE A 119 16.66 16.33 8.89
C ILE A 119 16.90 17.62 8.09
N LEU A 120 16.85 18.79 8.74
CA LEU A 120 17.14 20.08 8.09
C LEU A 120 18.58 20.15 7.59
N LEU A 121 19.55 19.69 8.39
CA LEU A 121 20.95 19.63 7.98
C LEU A 121 21.13 18.67 6.80
N LEU A 122 20.50 17.50 6.83
CA LEU A 122 20.54 16.53 5.74
C LEU A 122 19.90 17.10 4.46
N ALA A 123 18.82 17.88 4.59
CA ALA A 123 18.18 18.57 3.47
C ALA A 123 19.11 19.58 2.79
N LEU A 124 19.76 20.43 3.58
CA LEU A 124 20.71 21.40 3.06
C LEU A 124 21.94 20.73 2.42
N CYS A 125 22.41 19.63 3.02
CA CYS A 125 23.58 18.90 2.56
C CYS A 125 23.27 17.77 1.55
N MET A 126 22.02 17.62 1.09
CA MET A 126 21.62 16.56 0.15
C MET A 126 22.46 16.52 -1.15
N PRO A 127 22.75 17.64 -1.85
CA PRO A 127 23.59 17.58 -3.04
C PRO A 127 25.01 17.06 -2.73
N LEU A 128 25.59 17.49 -1.60
CA LEU A 128 26.92 17.06 -1.17
C LEU A 128 26.95 15.58 -0.80
N THR A 129 25.97 15.10 -0.04
CA THR A 129 25.89 13.69 0.38
C THR A 129 25.69 12.73 -0.79
N SER A 130 24.91 13.12 -1.79
CA SER A 130 24.71 12.35 -3.03
C SER A 130 26.00 12.25 -3.84
N VAL A 131 26.77 13.33 -3.94
CA VAL A 131 28.08 13.36 -4.63
C VAL A 131 29.12 12.52 -3.88
N VAL A 132 29.19 12.63 -2.55
CA VAL A 132 30.12 11.82 -1.71
C VAL A 132 29.82 10.34 -1.85
N HIS A 133 28.55 9.94 -1.86
CA HIS A 133 28.18 8.54 -2.09
C HIS A 133 28.60 8.05 -3.48
N TRP A 134 28.52 8.91 -4.50
CA TRP A 134 28.93 8.56 -5.87
C TRP A 134 30.45 8.35 -6.01
N PHE A 135 31.26 9.25 -5.45
CA PHE A 135 32.72 9.15 -5.53
C PHE A 135 33.34 8.16 -4.53
N MET A 136 32.82 8.12 -3.30
CA MET A 136 33.41 7.39 -2.18
C MET A 136 32.36 6.58 -1.41
N PRO A 137 31.73 5.56 -2.03
CA PRO A 137 30.66 4.78 -1.39
C PRO A 137 31.13 4.01 -0.15
N LYS A 138 32.42 3.67 -0.05
CA LYS A 138 33.01 2.95 1.09
C LYS A 138 33.47 3.87 2.24
N SER A 139 33.29 5.18 2.12
CA SER A 139 33.63 6.12 3.20
C SER A 139 32.66 6.00 4.38
N ARG A 140 33.02 6.53 5.56
CA ARG A 140 32.12 6.57 6.72
C ARG A 140 30.81 7.31 6.40
N LEU A 141 30.89 8.41 5.65
CA LEU A 141 29.71 9.15 5.19
C LEU A 141 28.91 8.37 4.14
N GLY A 142 29.59 7.68 3.21
CA GLY A 142 28.95 6.79 2.24
C GLY A 142 28.17 5.65 2.90
N ALA A 143 28.75 5.03 3.94
CA ALA A 143 28.10 3.99 4.75
C ALA A 143 26.94 4.53 5.60
N PHE A 144 27.05 5.77 6.10
CA PHE A 144 25.96 6.46 6.80
C PHE A 144 24.78 6.76 5.86
N VAL A 145 25.02 7.32 4.67
CA VAL A 145 23.99 7.59 3.66
C VAL A 145 23.36 6.30 3.13
N ALA A 146 24.13 5.22 3.06
CA ALA A 146 23.63 3.90 2.70
C ALA A 146 22.83 3.20 3.82
N SER A 147 22.67 3.80 5.00
CA SER A 147 21.79 3.26 6.04
C SER A 147 20.31 3.38 5.63
N PRO A 148 19.45 2.40 5.96
CA PRO A 148 18.05 2.41 5.52
C PRO A 148 17.27 3.66 5.95
N TYR A 149 17.45 4.08 7.20
CA TYR A 149 16.80 5.27 7.73
C TYR A 149 17.20 6.53 6.96
N VAL A 150 18.50 6.75 6.72
CA VAL A 150 18.97 7.95 6.02
C VAL A 150 18.54 7.96 4.55
N LYS A 151 18.49 6.80 3.88
CA LYS A 151 17.89 6.69 2.54
C LYS A 151 16.44 7.17 2.55
N PHE A 152 15.62 6.65 3.46
CA PHE A 152 14.22 7.05 3.57
C PHE A 152 14.08 8.57 3.79
N VAL A 153 14.83 9.13 4.75
CA VAL A 153 14.79 10.57 5.02
C VAL A 153 15.23 11.37 3.79
N ASN A 154 16.28 10.96 3.09
CA ASN A 154 16.73 11.64 1.86
C ASN A 154 15.65 11.65 0.76
N HIS A 155 14.96 10.52 0.54
CA HIS A 155 13.84 10.45 -0.41
C HIS A 155 12.66 11.33 0.04
N ALA A 156 12.30 11.31 1.33
CA ALA A 156 11.23 12.13 1.88
C ALA A 156 11.54 13.63 1.77
N VAL A 157 12.76 14.04 2.12
CA VAL A 157 13.23 15.42 2.03
C VAL A 157 13.29 15.90 0.59
N SER A 158 13.79 15.08 -0.34
CA SER A 158 13.76 15.36 -1.78
C SER A 158 12.34 15.62 -2.29
N PHE A 159 11.38 14.83 -1.85
CA PHE A 159 9.98 15.03 -2.17
C PHE A 159 9.40 16.33 -1.60
N VAL A 160 9.72 16.66 -0.34
CA VAL A 160 9.31 17.94 0.27
C VAL A 160 9.93 19.13 -0.45
N LEU A 161 11.21 19.06 -0.84
CA LEU A 161 11.86 20.11 -1.64
C LEU A 161 11.20 20.27 -3.01
N PHE A 162 10.77 19.18 -3.64
CA PHE A 162 9.99 19.24 -4.88
C PHE A 162 8.64 19.96 -4.69
N LEU A 163 7.90 19.68 -3.61
CA LEU A 163 6.67 20.42 -3.30
C LEU A 163 6.94 21.91 -3.06
N LEU A 164 8.03 22.24 -2.36
CA LEU A 164 8.45 23.63 -2.18
C LEU A 164 8.78 24.30 -3.51
N LEU A 165 9.46 23.61 -4.43
CA LEU A 165 9.72 24.12 -5.79
C LEU A 165 8.45 24.34 -6.61
N LEU A 166 7.41 23.51 -6.44
CA LEU A 166 6.10 23.73 -7.05
C LEU A 166 5.41 24.99 -6.49
N VAL A 167 5.54 25.22 -5.17
CA VAL A 167 5.02 26.44 -4.53
C VAL A 167 5.76 27.68 -5.05
N THR A 168 7.10 27.66 -5.11
CA THR A 168 7.88 28.80 -5.65
C THR A 168 7.55 29.06 -7.12
N SER A 169 7.37 28.00 -7.94
CA SER A 169 6.91 28.11 -9.33
C SER A 169 5.51 28.75 -9.48
N SER A 170 4.70 28.72 -8.42
CA SER A 170 3.38 29.35 -8.41
C SER A 170 3.45 30.81 -7.97
N ILE A 171 4.40 31.18 -7.09
CA ILE A 171 4.61 32.55 -6.62
C ILE A 171 5.16 33.43 -7.76
N ASP A 172 6.11 32.93 -8.55
CA ASP A 172 6.67 33.68 -9.69
C ASP A 172 5.62 34.04 -10.76
N ARG A 173 4.46 33.35 -10.76
CA ARG A 173 3.33 33.64 -11.65
C ARG A 173 2.41 34.77 -11.18
N PHE A 174 2.59 35.25 -9.95
CA PHE A 174 1.70 36.21 -9.29
C PHE A 174 2.15 37.67 -9.39
N GLU A 175 3.30 37.97 -9.99
CA GLU A 175 3.67 39.36 -10.31
C GLU A 175 2.76 39.88 -11.43
N TRP A 176 1.60 40.43 -11.09
CA TRP A 176 0.67 41.02 -12.06
C TRP A 176 1.35 42.14 -12.84
N VAL A 177 1.28 42.08 -14.17
CA VAL A 177 1.46 43.26 -15.03
C VAL A 177 0.11 43.94 -15.11
N GLU A 178 -0.01 45.15 -14.56
CA GLU A 178 -1.15 46.02 -14.85
C GLU A 178 -1.10 46.38 -16.34
N VAL A 179 -2.02 45.81 -17.12
CA VAL A 179 -2.20 46.17 -18.53
C VAL A 179 -3.35 47.19 -18.60
N GLU A 180 -3.05 48.39 -19.08
CA GLU A 180 -4.06 49.42 -19.33
C GLU A 180 -5.05 48.96 -20.42
N PRO A 181 -6.38 49.12 -20.21
CA PRO A 181 -7.42 48.48 -21.04
C PRO A 181 -7.54 48.99 -22.50
N ASN A 182 -6.75 49.97 -22.93
CA ASN A 182 -6.86 50.58 -24.26
C ASN A 182 -5.65 50.36 -25.18
N ASN A 183 -4.58 49.71 -24.71
CA ASN A 183 -3.40 49.40 -25.53
C ASN A 183 -3.38 47.92 -25.90
N TRP A 184 -4.23 47.53 -26.86
CA TRP A 184 -4.21 46.20 -27.50
C TRP A 184 -2.96 45.94 -28.36
N PHE A 185 -2.05 46.93 -28.44
CA PHE A 185 -0.79 46.88 -29.20
C PHE A 185 0.35 47.47 -28.37
N ILE A 186 0.85 46.73 -27.39
CA ILE A 186 2.12 47.06 -26.72
C ILE A 186 3.25 46.45 -27.56
N PRO A 187 4.24 47.23 -28.04
CA PRO A 187 5.36 46.70 -28.80
C PRO A 187 6.24 45.81 -27.92
N HIS A 188 6.05 44.51 -28.10
CA HIS A 188 7.01 43.41 -28.12
C HIS A 188 8.44 43.70 -27.63
N GLN A 189 8.68 43.56 -26.32
CA GLN A 189 9.92 42.92 -25.83
C GLN A 189 9.82 42.42 -24.38
N ASP A 190 8.98 43.02 -23.54
CA ASP A 190 9.02 42.80 -22.08
C ASP A 190 7.66 42.52 -21.43
N LEU A 191 6.77 41.75 -22.08
CA LEU A 191 5.61 41.20 -21.36
C LEU A 191 6.04 39.88 -20.70
N PRO A 192 6.23 39.82 -19.36
CA PRO A 192 6.65 38.59 -18.66
C PRO A 192 5.68 37.40 -18.84
N TYR A 193 4.46 37.65 -19.32
CA TYR A 193 3.41 36.65 -19.54
C TYR A 193 3.00 36.43 -21.00
N GLY A 194 3.81 36.91 -21.96
CA GLY A 194 3.61 36.54 -23.35
C GLY A 194 3.78 35.03 -23.56
N ARG A 195 3.04 34.44 -24.51
CA ARG A 195 3.14 33.01 -24.92
C ARG A 195 4.58 32.57 -25.28
N HIS A 196 5.50 33.53 -25.44
CA HIS A 196 6.93 33.37 -25.66
C HIS A 196 7.77 33.44 -24.36
N ASN A 197 7.26 32.96 -23.23
CA ASN A 197 8.11 32.90 -22.04
C ASN A 197 9.12 31.73 -22.18
N LYS A 198 10.41 32.03 -22.04
CA LYS A 198 11.45 31.00 -22.00
C LYS A 198 11.22 30.13 -20.76
N LEU A 199 11.48 28.83 -20.85
CA LEU A 199 11.40 27.94 -19.68
C LEU A 199 12.26 28.51 -18.54
N ASN A 200 11.65 28.68 -17.36
CA ASN A 200 12.35 29.18 -16.19
C ASN A 200 13.33 28.12 -15.65
N TRP A 201 14.40 28.54 -14.97
CA TRP A 201 15.33 27.62 -14.31
C TRP A 201 14.64 26.68 -13.31
N ILE A 202 13.57 27.16 -12.65
CA ILE A 202 12.72 26.34 -11.78
C ILE A 202 12.03 25.23 -12.58
N GLU A 203 11.50 25.53 -13.76
CA GLU A 203 10.84 24.54 -14.61
C GLU A 203 11.82 23.50 -15.14
N TYR A 204 13.04 23.89 -15.51
CA TYR A 204 14.10 22.93 -15.83
C TYR A 204 14.43 22.01 -14.65
N THR A 205 14.47 22.57 -13.44
CA THR A 205 14.71 21.78 -12.21
C THR A 205 13.55 20.82 -11.93
N LEU A 206 12.30 21.26 -12.13
CA LEU A 206 11.11 20.41 -12.01
C LEU A 206 11.12 19.27 -13.04
N MET A 207 11.43 19.55 -14.30
CA MET A 207 11.55 18.53 -15.34
C MET A 207 12.63 17.50 -15.01
N LEU A 208 13.79 17.95 -14.50
CA LEU A 208 14.86 17.07 -14.04
C LEU A 208 14.39 16.16 -12.89
N TYR A 209 13.67 16.73 -11.93
CA TYR A 209 13.09 15.98 -10.82
C TYR A 209 12.09 14.92 -11.30
N ILE A 210 11.14 15.31 -12.16
CA ILE A 210 10.10 14.43 -12.70
C ILE A 210 10.74 13.28 -13.49
N PHE A 211 11.78 13.56 -14.27
CA PHE A 211 12.51 12.53 -14.99
C PHE A 211 13.25 11.57 -14.02
N GLY A 212 13.88 12.09 -12.97
CA GLY A 212 14.43 11.28 -11.90
C GLY A 212 13.36 10.39 -11.23
N ARG A 213 12.21 10.95 -10.88
CA ARG A 213 11.11 10.18 -10.29
C ARG A 213 10.58 9.11 -11.24
N LEU A 214 10.46 9.41 -12.54
CA LEU A 214 10.07 8.44 -13.57
C LEU A 214 11.01 7.22 -13.60
N LEU A 215 12.33 7.43 -13.55
CA LEU A 215 13.28 6.31 -13.52
C LEU A 215 13.15 5.44 -12.27
N ASN A 216 12.87 6.04 -11.11
CA ASN A 216 12.60 5.28 -9.90
C ASN A 216 11.33 4.44 -10.05
N GLU A 217 10.28 5.00 -10.65
CA GLU A 217 9.02 4.31 -10.87
C GLU A 217 9.17 3.13 -11.84
N VAL A 218 9.91 3.32 -12.95
CA VAL A 218 10.22 2.25 -13.91
C VAL A 218 11.02 1.14 -13.23
N LYS A 219 11.97 1.50 -12.36
CA LYS A 219 12.74 0.54 -11.60
C LYS A 219 11.86 -0.24 -10.62
N GLU A 220 10.97 0.43 -9.89
CA GLU A 220 10.03 -0.21 -8.98
C GLU A 220 9.08 -1.16 -9.70
N LEU A 221 8.56 -0.75 -10.86
CA LEU A 221 7.73 -1.58 -11.74
C LEU A 221 8.49 -2.84 -12.21
N TRP A 222 9.78 -2.71 -12.53
CA TRP A 222 10.62 -3.82 -12.95
C TRP A 222 10.91 -4.81 -11.80
N GLU A 223 11.14 -4.29 -10.59
CA GLU A 223 11.43 -5.12 -9.41
C GLU A 223 10.20 -5.85 -8.87
N GLN A 224 9.03 -5.20 -8.85
CA GLN A 224 7.78 -5.79 -8.33
C GLN A 224 7.01 -6.59 -9.38
N GLY A 225 7.15 -6.24 -10.66
CA GLY A 225 6.32 -6.73 -11.75
C GLY A 225 4.97 -5.99 -11.86
N PRO A 226 4.35 -5.99 -13.06
CA PRO A 226 3.21 -5.12 -13.36
C PRO A 226 1.95 -5.47 -12.56
N ARG A 227 1.70 -6.75 -12.28
CA ARG A 227 0.50 -7.20 -11.55
C ARG A 227 0.50 -6.66 -10.12
N ASP A 228 1.58 -6.89 -9.38
CA ASP A 228 1.67 -6.51 -7.97
C ASP A 228 1.79 -4.99 -7.80
N TYR A 229 2.40 -4.32 -8.78
CA TYR A 229 2.46 -2.87 -8.86
C TYR A 229 1.07 -2.23 -9.02
N CYS A 230 0.27 -2.68 -9.99
CA CYS A 230 -1.07 -2.13 -10.25
C CYS A 230 -2.09 -2.44 -9.14
N CYS A 231 -1.84 -3.44 -8.30
CA CYS A 231 -2.70 -3.71 -7.13
C CYS A 231 -2.53 -2.67 -6.00
N GLN A 232 -1.47 -1.86 -6.02
CA GLN A 232 -1.21 -0.85 -4.99
C GLN A 232 -1.74 0.52 -5.43
N LEU A 233 -2.76 1.03 -4.73
CA LEU A 233 -3.39 2.33 -5.05
C LEU A 233 -2.39 3.49 -5.06
N TRP A 234 -1.37 3.45 -4.20
CA TRP A 234 -0.32 4.47 -4.14
C TRP A 234 0.55 4.52 -5.40
N ASN A 235 0.80 3.35 -6.01
CA ASN A 235 1.57 3.23 -7.23
C ASN A 235 0.75 3.74 -8.42
N ILE A 236 -0.57 3.48 -8.43
CA ILE A 236 -1.48 4.10 -9.41
C ILE A 236 -1.46 5.62 -9.28
N LEU A 237 -1.49 6.17 -8.06
CA LEU A 237 -1.42 7.61 -7.83
C LEU A 237 -0.11 8.21 -8.37
N ASP A 238 1.02 7.54 -8.14
CA ASP A 238 2.32 7.96 -8.68
C ASP A 238 2.34 7.93 -10.21
N PHE A 239 1.79 6.87 -10.83
CA PHE A 239 1.66 6.77 -12.28
C PHE A 239 0.80 7.89 -12.87
N VAL A 240 -0.36 8.18 -12.28
CA VAL A 240 -1.27 9.26 -12.72
C VAL A 240 -0.60 10.62 -12.56
N MET A 241 0.05 10.87 -11.42
CA MET A 241 0.79 12.12 -11.17
C MET A 241 1.90 12.33 -12.21
N LEU A 242 2.75 11.32 -12.44
CA LEU A 242 3.87 11.40 -13.37
C LEU A 242 3.41 11.54 -14.83
N SER A 243 2.43 10.74 -15.26
CA SER A 243 1.89 10.83 -16.63
C SER A 243 1.26 12.19 -16.91
N THR A 244 0.56 12.78 -15.93
CA THR A 244 -0.04 14.11 -16.05
C THR A 244 1.04 15.20 -16.17
N PHE A 245 2.10 15.15 -15.35
CA PHE A 245 3.23 16.08 -15.47
C PHE A 245 3.95 15.96 -16.82
N ILE A 246 4.27 14.74 -17.26
CA ILE A 246 4.96 14.52 -18.53
C ILE A 246 4.13 15.06 -19.68
N THR A 247 2.81 14.82 -19.68
CA THR A 247 1.90 15.33 -20.70
C THR A 247 1.85 16.85 -20.69
N SER A 248 1.73 17.47 -19.52
CA SER A 248 1.74 18.93 -19.36
C SER A 248 3.02 19.56 -19.91
N PHE A 249 4.20 19.09 -19.48
CA PHE A 249 5.48 19.61 -19.97
C PHE A 249 5.68 19.37 -21.47
N SER A 250 5.23 18.22 -22.00
CA SER A 250 5.28 17.92 -23.44
C SER A 250 4.45 18.92 -24.25
N LEU A 251 3.21 19.18 -23.84
CA LEU A 251 2.34 20.18 -24.49
C LEU A 251 2.93 21.59 -24.40
N LYS A 252 3.56 21.94 -23.27
CA LYS A 252 4.25 23.22 -23.11
C LYS A 252 5.44 23.36 -24.07
N ILE A 253 6.23 22.30 -24.25
CA ILE A 253 7.34 22.29 -25.22
C ILE A 253 6.80 22.43 -26.64
N VAL A 254 5.72 21.73 -27.01
CA VAL A 254 5.07 21.85 -28.32
C VAL A 254 4.56 23.28 -28.54
N SER A 255 3.90 23.87 -27.55
CA SER A 255 3.44 25.27 -27.59
C SER A 255 4.61 26.23 -27.84
N TYR A 256 5.71 26.08 -27.08
CA TYR A 256 6.91 26.90 -27.26
C TYR A 256 7.53 26.75 -28.66
N GLN A 257 7.61 25.53 -29.19
CA GLN A 257 8.13 25.28 -30.54
C GLN A 257 7.27 25.95 -31.61
N ASN A 258 5.94 25.88 -31.49
CA ASN A 258 5.01 26.51 -32.42
C ASN A 258 5.16 28.03 -32.41
N VAL A 259 5.22 28.64 -31.22
CA VAL A 259 5.43 30.08 -31.05
C VAL A 259 6.80 30.49 -31.60
N SER A 260 7.86 29.73 -31.33
CA SER A 260 9.21 30.03 -31.81
C SER A 260 9.32 29.96 -33.34
N LYS A 261 8.69 28.98 -33.98
CA LYS A 261 8.61 28.88 -35.45
C LYS A 261 7.89 30.10 -36.05
N ASN A 262 6.77 30.48 -35.46
CA ASN A 262 5.96 31.61 -35.93
C ASN A 262 6.66 32.95 -35.70
N TYR A 263 7.40 33.10 -34.60
CA TYR A 263 8.23 34.27 -34.35
C TYR A 263 9.32 34.44 -35.41
N LYS A 264 10.03 33.37 -35.77
CA LYS A 264 11.06 33.41 -36.82
C LYS A 264 10.47 33.74 -38.20
N TRP A 265 9.27 33.25 -38.50
CA TRP A 265 8.56 33.59 -39.72
C TRP A 265 8.16 35.08 -39.75
N TRP A 266 7.67 35.61 -38.63
CA TRP A 266 7.30 37.03 -38.49
C TRP A 266 8.49 37.98 -38.66
N ASP A 267 9.62 37.65 -38.05
CA ASP A 267 10.81 38.51 -38.12
C ASP A 267 11.46 38.52 -39.53
N SER A 268 11.14 37.51 -40.35
CA SER A 268 11.52 37.47 -41.77
C SER A 268 10.89 38.63 -42.57
N LYS A 269 11.61 39.09 -43.60
CA LYS A 269 11.21 40.27 -44.42
C LYS A 269 9.82 40.13 -45.06
N ASP A 270 9.38 38.91 -45.36
CA ASP A 270 8.09 38.64 -46.00
C ASP A 270 6.90 38.74 -45.02
N GLY A 271 7.09 38.42 -43.74
CA GLY A 271 6.04 38.49 -42.70
C GLY A 271 5.62 39.92 -42.39
N LYS A 272 6.58 40.86 -42.40
CA LYS A 272 6.35 42.30 -42.19
C LYS A 272 5.60 42.98 -43.35
N LEU A 273 5.72 42.46 -44.57
CA LEU A 273 5.08 43.02 -45.78
C LEU A 273 3.63 42.56 -45.99
N LEU A 274 3.27 41.36 -45.51
CA LEU A 274 1.97 40.72 -45.76
C LEU A 274 0.82 41.17 -44.83
N PHE A 275 1.12 41.85 -43.73
CA PHE A 275 0.10 42.23 -42.72
C PHE A 275 -0.99 43.21 -43.23
N LYS A 276 -0.83 43.74 -44.45
CA LYS A 276 -1.83 44.60 -45.08
C LYS A 276 -2.97 43.86 -45.80
N VAL A 277 -2.95 42.53 -45.97
CA VAL A 277 -3.70 41.92 -47.08
C VAL A 277 -4.67 40.73 -46.80
N SER A 278 -4.64 39.95 -45.70
CA SER A 278 -5.62 38.82 -45.60
C SER A 278 -6.10 38.37 -44.20
N PRO A 279 -7.39 37.93 -44.05
CA PRO A 279 -7.94 37.41 -42.79
C PRO A 279 -7.42 36.01 -42.39
N GLU A 280 -7.04 35.16 -43.34
CA GLU A 280 -6.49 33.82 -43.04
C GLU A 280 -5.11 33.89 -42.34
N GLN A 281 -4.36 34.97 -42.56
CA GLN A 281 -3.08 35.22 -41.89
C GLN A 281 -3.24 35.80 -40.46
N ALA A 282 -4.46 36.12 -40.04
CA ALA A 282 -4.76 36.46 -38.65
C ALA A 282 -4.51 35.27 -37.71
N TYR A 283 -4.53 34.02 -38.19
CA TYR A 283 -4.15 32.83 -37.44
C TYR A 283 -2.77 32.95 -36.77
N TYR A 284 -1.80 33.59 -37.44
CA TYR A 284 -0.48 33.85 -36.87
C TYR A 284 -0.52 34.96 -35.81
N SER A 285 -1.40 35.95 -35.96
CA SER A 285 -1.60 37.02 -34.97
C SER A 285 -2.29 36.56 -33.67
N TYR A 286 -3.17 35.55 -33.72
CA TYR A 286 -3.82 34.98 -32.54
C TYR A 286 -2.83 34.36 -31.55
N GLN A 287 -1.65 33.93 -32.00
CA GLN A 287 -0.63 33.37 -31.10
C GLN A 287 0.12 34.42 -30.27
N TRP A 288 0.00 35.69 -30.64
CA TRP A 288 0.51 36.83 -29.86
C TRP A 288 -0.60 37.63 -29.19
N ALA A 289 -1.86 37.21 -29.35
CA ALA A 289 -2.99 37.84 -28.71
C ALA A 289 -2.99 37.56 -27.20
N GLU A 290 -3.63 38.46 -26.46
CA GLU A 290 -3.89 38.30 -25.03
C GLU A 290 -4.61 36.98 -24.75
N ARG A 291 -4.45 36.43 -23.53
CA ARG A 291 -5.02 35.14 -23.11
C ARG A 291 -6.52 34.98 -23.42
N LEU A 292 -7.26 36.09 -23.43
CA LEU A 292 -8.69 36.13 -23.72
C LEU A 292 -9.04 35.65 -25.14
N TYR A 293 -8.11 35.78 -26.08
CA TYR A 293 -8.31 35.47 -27.51
C TYR A 293 -7.70 34.13 -27.92
N TRP A 294 -7.16 33.36 -26.97
CA TRP A 294 -6.64 32.02 -27.27
C TRP A 294 -7.79 31.06 -27.58
N ASP A 295 -7.51 30.10 -28.46
CA ASP A 295 -8.45 29.03 -28.75
C ASP A 295 -8.74 28.20 -27.47
N GLN A 296 -9.96 27.70 -27.33
CA GLN A 296 -10.40 26.94 -26.14
C GLN A 296 -9.55 25.68 -25.93
N TYR A 297 -9.05 25.09 -27.03
CA TYR A 297 -8.21 23.88 -27.02
C TYR A 297 -6.73 24.19 -27.23
N ASP A 298 -6.29 25.41 -26.95
CA ASP A 298 -4.89 25.78 -27.10
C ASP A 298 -3.98 24.87 -26.23
N PRO A 299 -2.90 24.31 -26.79
CA PRO A 299 -2.00 23.41 -26.05
C PRO A 299 -1.45 24.02 -24.76
N GLN A 300 -1.29 25.34 -24.69
CA GLN A 300 -0.85 26.04 -23.49
C GLN A 300 -1.90 25.94 -22.37
N LEU A 301 -3.17 26.19 -22.65
CA LEU A 301 -4.25 26.10 -21.65
C LEU A 301 -4.45 24.68 -21.14
N ILE A 302 -4.37 23.69 -22.05
CA ILE A 302 -4.43 22.28 -21.68
C ILE A 302 -3.22 21.93 -20.79
N SER A 303 -2.02 22.39 -21.15
CA SER A 303 -0.82 22.14 -20.35
C SER A 303 -0.92 22.71 -18.94
N GLU A 304 -1.44 23.92 -18.78
CA GLU A 304 -1.64 24.59 -17.49
C GLU A 304 -2.70 23.88 -16.64
N SER A 305 -3.78 23.42 -17.29
CA SER A 305 -4.85 22.67 -16.62
C SER A 305 -4.35 21.33 -16.10
N LEU A 306 -3.62 20.57 -16.91
CA LEU A 306 -2.98 19.32 -16.49
C LEU A 306 -1.92 19.56 -15.41
N TYR A 307 -1.14 20.64 -15.52
CA TYR A 307 -0.16 21.02 -14.49
C TYR A 307 -0.83 21.27 -13.13
N ALA A 308 -1.95 21.98 -13.11
CA ALA A 308 -2.71 22.23 -11.88
C ALA A 308 -3.23 20.93 -11.24
N ILE A 309 -3.75 20.00 -12.06
CA ILE A 309 -4.18 18.67 -11.59
C ILE A 309 -2.99 17.88 -11.02
N ALA A 310 -1.83 17.92 -11.70
CA ALA A 310 -0.63 17.24 -11.26
C ALA A 310 -0.08 17.79 -9.93
N ILE A 311 -0.19 19.10 -9.68
CA ILE A 311 0.14 19.70 -8.38
C ILE A 311 -0.72 19.08 -7.27
N VAL A 312 -2.03 18.96 -7.47
CA VAL A 312 -2.94 18.37 -6.47
C VAL A 312 -2.53 16.93 -6.14
N PHE A 313 -2.25 16.11 -7.16
CA PHE A 313 -1.78 14.74 -6.93
C PHE A 313 -0.42 14.69 -6.23
N SER A 314 0.47 15.65 -6.52
CA SER A 314 1.74 15.79 -5.81
C SER A 314 1.53 16.03 -4.32
N PHE A 315 0.65 16.96 -3.94
CA PHE A 315 0.37 17.19 -2.52
C PHE A 315 -0.31 15.99 -1.87
N ALA A 316 -1.23 15.30 -2.56
CA ALA A 316 -1.86 14.08 -2.06
C ALA A 316 -0.84 12.97 -1.75
N ARG A 317 0.27 12.91 -2.49
CA ARG A 317 1.34 11.90 -2.33
C ARG A 317 2.14 12.06 -1.02
N ILE A 318 2.05 13.19 -0.30
CA ILE A 318 2.72 13.36 1.01
C ILE A 318 2.27 12.31 2.04
N SER A 319 1.07 11.78 1.86
CA SER A 319 0.52 10.68 2.64
C SER A 319 1.41 9.43 2.66
N TYR A 320 2.33 9.24 1.70
CA TYR A 320 3.32 8.14 1.76
C TYR A 320 4.25 8.20 2.99
N ILE A 321 4.53 9.41 3.49
CA ILE A 321 5.50 9.66 4.56
C ILE A 321 4.83 9.51 5.94
N LEU A 322 3.53 9.80 6.02
CA LEU A 322 2.73 9.77 7.25
C LEU A 322 2.77 8.44 8.03
N PRO A 323 2.86 7.23 7.42
CA PRO A 323 2.94 5.96 8.14
C PRO A 323 4.20 5.79 8.99
N VAL A 324 5.23 6.62 8.80
CA VAL A 324 6.46 6.53 9.60
C VAL A 324 6.26 7.16 10.98
N ASN A 325 5.31 8.07 11.13
CA ASN A 325 4.99 8.68 12.42
C ASN A 325 4.01 7.79 13.20
N GLU A 326 4.29 7.60 14.49
CA GLU A 326 3.45 6.85 15.43
C GLU A 326 2.05 7.45 15.60
N HIS A 327 1.91 8.76 15.52
CA HIS A 327 0.60 9.41 15.68
C HIS A 327 -0.22 9.44 14.38
N PHE A 328 0.41 9.74 13.24
CA PHE A 328 -0.31 9.88 11.97
C PHE A 328 -0.51 8.56 11.22
N GLY A 329 0.33 7.55 11.50
CA GLY A 329 0.28 6.29 10.78
C GLY A 329 -1.01 5.49 11.00
N PRO A 330 -1.43 5.19 12.23
CA PRO A 330 -2.69 4.50 12.50
C PRO A 330 -3.91 5.24 11.92
N LEU A 331 -3.93 6.58 12.06
CA LEU A 331 -4.99 7.44 11.51
C LEU A 331 -5.09 7.34 9.98
N GLN A 332 -3.96 7.35 9.28
CA GLN A 332 -3.98 7.21 7.82
C GLN A 332 -4.43 5.82 7.39
N ILE A 333 -3.99 4.75 8.07
CA ILE A 333 -4.35 3.39 7.72
C ILE A 333 -5.85 3.13 7.95
N SER A 334 -6.42 3.67 9.03
CA SER A 334 -7.85 3.58 9.28
C SER A 334 -8.65 4.32 8.21
N LEU A 335 -8.26 5.55 7.86
CA LEU A 335 -8.86 6.33 6.77
C LEU A 335 -8.78 5.62 5.40
N GLY A 336 -7.62 5.06 5.04
CA GLY A 336 -7.45 4.39 3.75
C GLY A 336 -8.37 3.16 3.59
N ARG A 337 -8.74 2.52 4.70
CA ARG A 337 -9.61 1.34 4.69
C ARG A 337 -11.08 1.68 4.74
N THR A 338 -11.47 2.76 5.42
CA THR A 338 -12.86 3.24 5.35
C THR A 338 -13.23 3.66 3.93
N VAL A 339 -12.28 4.17 3.13
CA VAL A 339 -12.49 4.48 1.70
C VAL A 339 -12.98 3.28 0.88
N VAL A 340 -12.52 2.05 1.18
CA VAL A 340 -12.98 0.85 0.46
C VAL A 340 -14.46 0.56 0.74
N ASP A 341 -14.92 0.79 1.96
CA ASP A 341 -16.34 0.66 2.30
C ASP A 341 -17.17 1.81 1.71
N ILE A 342 -16.63 3.03 1.70
CA ILE A 342 -17.24 4.20 1.02
C ILE A 342 -17.44 3.91 -0.48
N TYR A 343 -16.48 3.26 -1.14
CA TYR A 343 -16.61 2.90 -2.56
C TYR A 343 -17.81 1.97 -2.82
N LYS A 344 -18.05 0.96 -1.97
CA LYS A 344 -19.21 0.08 -2.09
C LYS A 344 -20.53 0.85 -1.96
N TRP A 345 -20.60 1.79 -1.02
CA TRP A 345 -21.75 2.68 -0.86
C TRP A 345 -21.90 3.63 -2.07
N ALA A 346 -20.80 4.15 -2.61
CA ALA A 346 -20.80 5.07 -3.74
C ALA A 346 -21.40 4.43 -5.01
N VAL A 347 -21.26 3.12 -5.20
CA VAL A 347 -21.93 2.38 -6.29
C VAL A 347 -23.46 2.46 -6.16
N LEU A 348 -24.01 2.24 -4.96
CA LEU A 348 -25.45 2.36 -4.71
C LEU A 348 -25.92 3.80 -4.92
N PHE A 349 -25.15 4.77 -4.41
CA PHE A 349 -25.41 6.19 -4.62
C PHE A 349 -25.42 6.57 -6.11
N ALA A 350 -24.44 6.11 -6.89
CA ALA A 350 -24.32 6.41 -8.31
C ALA A 350 -25.51 5.89 -9.12
N MET A 351 -26.07 4.71 -8.77
CA MET A 351 -27.28 4.19 -9.42
C MET A 351 -28.50 5.09 -9.17
N ILE A 352 -28.71 5.51 -7.92
CA ILE A 352 -29.79 6.43 -7.56
C ILE A 352 -29.60 7.78 -8.26
N PHE A 353 -28.39 8.34 -8.17
CA PHE A 353 -28.03 9.60 -8.81
C PHE A 353 -28.29 9.57 -10.32
N ALA A 354 -27.83 8.52 -11.02
CA ALA A 354 -28.05 8.36 -12.46
C ALA A 354 -29.54 8.23 -12.81
N SER A 355 -30.34 7.52 -12.00
CA SER A 355 -31.78 7.37 -12.24
C SER A 355 -32.52 8.72 -12.22
N PHE A 356 -32.21 9.58 -11.24
CA PHE A 356 -32.78 10.92 -11.17
C PHE A 356 -32.21 11.86 -12.23
N MET A 357 -30.92 11.73 -12.57
CA MET A 357 -30.28 12.50 -13.64
C MET A 357 -30.97 12.26 -14.98
N PHE A 358 -31.13 11.00 -15.40
CA PHE A 358 -31.82 10.71 -16.66
C PHE A 358 -33.32 11.02 -16.60
N GLY A 359 -33.96 10.84 -15.44
CA GLY A 359 -35.37 11.21 -15.25
C GLY A 359 -35.64 12.70 -15.40
N LEU A 360 -34.80 13.55 -14.79
CA LEU A 360 -34.89 15.01 -14.92
C LEU A 360 -34.47 15.48 -16.31
N HIS A 361 -33.41 14.92 -16.89
CA HIS A 361 -33.03 15.25 -18.25
C HIS A 361 -34.15 14.91 -19.24
N ALA A 362 -34.78 13.74 -19.13
CA ALA A 362 -35.89 13.35 -20.00
C ALA A 362 -37.12 14.27 -19.85
N LEU A 363 -37.34 14.83 -18.66
CA LEU A 363 -38.41 15.80 -18.41
C LEU A 363 -38.10 17.18 -19.01
N TYR A 364 -36.84 17.61 -18.96
CA TYR A 364 -36.43 18.98 -19.31
C TYR A 364 -35.76 19.14 -20.69
N SER A 365 -35.38 18.06 -21.36
CA SER A 365 -34.67 18.08 -22.65
C SER A 365 -35.41 18.87 -23.74
N TYR A 366 -36.75 18.82 -23.75
CA TYR A 366 -37.57 19.52 -24.75
C TYR A 366 -37.69 21.03 -24.53
N PHE A 367 -37.26 21.54 -23.36
CA PHE A 367 -37.37 22.96 -23.00
C PHE A 367 -36.09 23.78 -23.26
N GLU A 368 -35.14 23.22 -24.02
CA GLU A 368 -33.84 23.84 -24.33
C GLU A 368 -33.95 25.22 -25.01
N ASN A 369 -35.04 25.49 -25.74
CA ASN A 369 -35.26 26.72 -26.52
C ASN A 369 -35.77 27.93 -25.68
N GLY A 370 -35.31 28.09 -24.44
CA GLY A 370 -35.51 29.32 -23.65
C GLY A 370 -36.80 29.38 -22.81
N LEU A 371 -37.41 28.24 -22.53
CA LEU A 371 -38.59 28.14 -21.64
C LEU A 371 -38.22 27.99 -20.16
N THR A 372 -36.94 27.74 -19.88
CA THR A 372 -36.35 27.68 -18.53
C THR A 372 -35.53 28.94 -18.26
N TYR A 373 -35.61 29.47 -17.02
CA TYR A 373 -34.85 30.67 -16.61
C TYR A 373 -33.32 30.45 -16.65
N ARG A 374 -32.89 29.20 -16.50
CA ARG A 374 -31.50 28.75 -16.70
C ARG A 374 -31.47 27.51 -17.57
N LYS A 375 -30.35 27.25 -18.25
CA LYS A 375 -30.10 26.03 -19.02
C LYS A 375 -29.83 24.79 -18.14
N ASN A 376 -30.49 24.72 -16.98
CA ASN A 376 -30.36 23.61 -16.06
C ASN A 376 -31.17 22.43 -16.61
N PHE A 377 -30.65 21.21 -16.47
CA PHE A 377 -31.33 19.96 -16.87
C PHE A 377 -31.59 19.75 -18.38
N THR A 378 -31.22 20.71 -19.25
CA THR A 378 -31.46 20.60 -20.71
C THR A 378 -30.53 19.61 -21.38
N THR A 379 -29.24 19.61 -21.02
CA THR A 379 -28.26 18.62 -21.47
C THR A 379 -27.87 17.68 -20.33
N ILE A 380 -27.39 16.48 -20.66
CA ILE A 380 -26.93 15.51 -19.65
C ILE A 380 -25.82 16.10 -18.77
N GLU A 381 -24.88 16.84 -19.37
CA GLU A 381 -23.79 17.51 -18.65
C GLU A 381 -24.32 18.54 -17.63
N GLN A 382 -25.21 19.44 -18.06
CA GLN A 382 -25.78 20.45 -17.16
C GLN A 382 -26.64 19.81 -16.08
N THR A 383 -27.38 18.74 -16.40
CA THR A 383 -28.14 17.94 -15.41
C THR A 383 -27.21 17.34 -14.36
N PHE A 384 -26.08 16.76 -14.79
CA PHE A 384 -25.08 16.22 -13.87
C PHE A 384 -24.53 17.32 -12.95
N ILE A 385 -24.12 18.47 -13.51
CA ILE A 385 -23.57 19.59 -12.76
C ILE A 385 -24.58 20.12 -11.73
N THR A 386 -25.83 20.35 -12.12
CA THR A 386 -26.85 20.86 -11.21
C THR A 386 -27.18 19.89 -10.08
N LEU A 387 -27.34 18.59 -10.38
CA LEU A 387 -27.58 17.57 -9.37
C LEU A 387 -26.37 17.37 -8.45
N PHE A 388 -25.15 17.40 -8.98
CA PHE A 388 -23.95 17.28 -8.17
C PHE A 388 -23.85 18.43 -7.15
N TRP A 389 -23.98 19.68 -7.59
CA TRP A 389 -23.92 20.84 -6.70
C TRP A 389 -25.10 20.93 -5.72
N SER A 390 -26.25 20.32 -6.05
CA SER A 390 -27.37 20.23 -5.12
C SER A 390 -27.10 19.35 -3.89
N LEU A 391 -26.19 18.38 -3.96
CA LEU A 391 -25.77 17.58 -2.81
C LEU A 391 -25.14 18.43 -1.70
N PHE A 392 -24.51 19.53 -2.08
CA PHE A 392 -23.88 20.50 -1.17
C PHE A 392 -24.78 21.70 -0.85
N GLY A 393 -26.04 21.69 -1.33
CA GLY A 393 -26.97 22.81 -1.15
C GLY A 393 -26.64 24.06 -1.99
N LEU A 394 -25.76 23.95 -2.99
CA LEU A 394 -25.34 25.07 -3.85
C LEU A 394 -26.21 25.24 -5.11
N SER A 395 -27.18 24.36 -5.33
CA SER A 395 -28.11 24.45 -6.46
C SER A 395 -29.40 25.18 -6.07
N ASP A 396 -29.81 26.14 -6.89
CA ASP A 396 -31.01 26.95 -6.69
C ASP A 396 -32.27 26.22 -7.17
N TYR A 397 -33.36 26.28 -6.39
CA TYR A 397 -34.67 25.70 -6.74
C TYR A 397 -35.25 26.33 -8.02
N ARG A 398 -34.87 27.58 -8.32
CA ARG A 398 -35.25 28.27 -9.56
C ARG A 398 -34.73 27.57 -10.81
N GLY A 399 -33.77 26.66 -10.68
CA GLY A 399 -33.31 25.81 -11.77
C GLY A 399 -34.37 24.86 -12.33
N VAL A 400 -35.45 24.60 -11.59
CA VAL A 400 -36.55 23.68 -11.94
C VAL A 400 -37.78 24.45 -12.46
N GLU A 401 -37.76 25.78 -12.35
CA GLU A 401 -38.92 26.63 -12.64
C GLU A 401 -39.18 26.74 -14.16
N LEU A 402 -40.42 26.47 -14.57
CA LEU A 402 -40.91 26.60 -15.94
C LEU A 402 -42.04 27.64 -15.97
N ALA A 403 -41.95 28.60 -16.88
CA ALA A 403 -42.90 29.71 -16.96
C ALA A 403 -44.29 29.29 -17.49
N GLN A 404 -44.35 28.38 -18.47
CA GLN A 404 -45.57 28.11 -19.25
C GLN A 404 -46.23 26.76 -18.96
N TYR A 405 -45.53 25.78 -18.37
CA TYR A 405 -46.01 24.40 -18.21
C TYR A 405 -46.18 24.01 -16.74
N PRO A 406 -47.41 24.13 -16.17
CA PRO A 406 -47.63 23.87 -14.75
C PRO A 406 -47.41 22.41 -14.35
N LEU A 407 -47.78 21.45 -15.20
CA LEU A 407 -47.63 20.03 -14.90
C LEU A 407 -46.16 19.62 -14.80
N SER A 408 -45.35 19.91 -15.83
CA SER A 408 -43.93 19.60 -15.85
C SER A 408 -43.17 20.31 -14.71
N ARG A 409 -43.59 21.53 -14.34
CA ARG A 409 -43.07 22.25 -13.17
C ARG A 409 -43.34 21.51 -11.86
N ILE A 410 -44.57 21.05 -11.64
CA ILE A 410 -44.92 20.30 -10.43
C ILE A 410 -44.15 18.98 -10.37
N ILE A 411 -44.08 18.24 -11.47
CA ILE A 411 -43.33 16.98 -11.55
C ILE A 411 -41.84 17.23 -11.32
N GLY A 412 -41.28 18.30 -11.89
CA GLY A 412 -39.90 18.70 -11.67
C GLY A 412 -39.60 19.01 -10.21
N TYR A 413 -40.45 19.79 -9.53
CA TYR A 413 -40.30 20.06 -8.10
C TYR A 413 -40.41 18.78 -7.26
N LEU A 414 -41.32 17.87 -7.62
CA LEU A 414 -41.48 16.60 -6.93
C LEU A 414 -40.25 15.70 -7.12
N LEU A 415 -39.74 15.55 -8.34
CA LEU A 415 -38.56 14.73 -8.64
C LEU A 415 -37.30 15.31 -7.98
N TYR A 416 -37.08 16.61 -8.08
CA TYR A 416 -35.93 17.28 -7.47
C TYR A 416 -36.00 17.28 -5.93
N GLY A 417 -37.21 17.45 -5.37
CA GLY A 417 -37.45 17.34 -3.93
C GLY A 417 -37.24 15.92 -3.42
N ALA A 418 -37.76 14.91 -4.12
CA ALA A 418 -37.55 13.50 -3.80
C ALA A 418 -36.07 13.11 -3.90
N TYR A 419 -35.38 13.55 -4.95
CA TYR A 419 -33.93 13.39 -5.10
C TYR A 419 -33.20 13.96 -3.88
N SER A 420 -33.51 15.20 -3.48
CA SER A 420 -32.84 15.88 -2.37
C SER A 420 -33.10 15.15 -1.03
N LEU A 421 -34.33 14.69 -0.80
CA LEU A 421 -34.67 13.92 0.41
C LEU A 421 -33.93 12.58 0.44
N ILE A 422 -33.94 11.83 -0.67
CA ILE A 422 -33.28 10.52 -0.72
C ILE A 422 -31.76 10.67 -0.62
N THR A 423 -31.15 11.59 -1.37
CA THR A 423 -29.69 11.72 -1.40
C THR A 423 -29.12 12.42 -0.17
N VAL A 424 -29.65 13.59 0.19
CA VAL A 424 -29.09 14.41 1.28
C VAL A 424 -29.57 13.93 2.65
N VAL A 425 -30.83 13.51 2.81
CA VAL A 425 -31.34 13.09 4.13
C VAL A 425 -31.08 11.61 4.38
N ILE A 426 -31.40 10.73 3.44
CA ILE A 426 -31.28 9.28 3.68
C ILE A 426 -29.85 8.81 3.42
N MET A 427 -29.34 9.02 2.20
CA MET A 427 -28.07 8.43 1.77
C MET A 427 -26.87 9.01 2.52
N LEU A 428 -26.82 10.33 2.76
CA LEU A 428 -25.73 10.96 3.53
C LEU A 428 -25.73 10.50 4.99
N ASN A 429 -26.89 10.40 5.65
CA ASN A 429 -26.96 9.89 7.02
C ASN A 429 -26.56 8.41 7.12
N MET A 430 -26.94 7.59 6.12
CA MET A 430 -26.47 6.22 6.03
C MET A 430 -24.96 6.13 5.80
N LEU A 431 -24.37 7.02 4.98
CA LEU A 431 -22.92 7.09 4.78
C LEU A 431 -22.20 7.40 6.09
N ILE A 432 -22.68 8.38 6.86
CA ILE A 432 -22.11 8.73 8.17
C ILE A 432 -22.16 7.52 9.12
N ALA A 433 -23.32 6.86 9.22
CA ALA A 433 -23.47 5.67 10.07
C ALA A 433 -22.54 4.52 9.66
N MET A 434 -22.39 4.28 8.35
CA MET A 434 -21.49 3.26 7.81
C MET A 434 -20.03 3.59 8.09
N ILE A 435 -19.60 4.85 7.86
CA ILE A 435 -18.23 5.29 8.13
C ILE A 435 -17.90 5.11 9.61
N ASN A 436 -18.81 5.48 10.53
CA ASN A 436 -18.58 5.32 11.97
C ASN A 436 -18.43 3.85 12.37
N ASN A 437 -19.29 2.96 11.88
CA ASN A 437 -19.19 1.53 12.19
C ASN A 437 -17.92 0.90 11.59
N SER A 438 -17.59 1.25 10.34
CA SER A 438 -16.37 0.79 9.68
C SER A 438 -15.13 1.32 10.39
N TYR A 439 -15.11 2.60 10.78
CA TYR A 439 -14.00 3.22 11.52
C TYR A 439 -13.75 2.49 12.85
N ASN A 440 -14.78 2.30 13.67
CA ASN A 440 -14.65 1.61 14.97
C ASN A 440 -14.12 0.18 14.83
N ARG A 441 -14.60 -0.57 13.81
CA ARG A 441 -14.10 -1.92 13.53
C ARG A 441 -12.62 -1.92 13.13
N ILE A 442 -12.17 -0.94 12.36
CA ILE A 442 -10.79 -0.84 11.86
C ILE A 442 -9.85 -0.30 12.96
N ASP A 443 -10.34 0.61 13.80
CA ASP A 443 -9.55 1.26 14.85
C ASP A 443 -9.02 0.26 15.89
N CYS A 444 -9.80 -0.77 16.22
CA CYS A 444 -9.39 -1.84 17.15
C CYS A 444 -8.10 -2.57 16.76
N ASP A 445 -7.83 -2.71 15.46
CA ASP A 445 -6.63 -3.37 14.93
C ASP A 445 -5.60 -2.38 14.36
N SER A 446 -5.84 -1.07 14.46
CA SER A 446 -5.09 -0.04 13.73
C SER A 446 -3.59 -0.06 14.01
N ASP A 447 -3.16 -0.32 15.24
CA ASP A 447 -1.74 -0.41 15.61
C ASP A 447 -1.02 -1.60 14.94
N VAL A 448 -1.65 -2.78 14.94
CA VAL A 448 -1.11 -3.98 14.27
C VAL A 448 -0.95 -3.72 12.77
N GLU A 449 -1.93 -3.04 12.18
CA GLU A 449 -1.96 -2.74 10.76
C GLU A 449 -0.97 -1.64 10.37
N TRP A 450 -0.85 -0.63 11.22
CA TRP A 450 0.16 0.40 11.09
C TRP A 450 1.58 -0.19 11.17
N LYS A 451 1.88 -1.01 12.18
CA LYS A 451 3.17 -1.69 12.31
C LYS A 451 3.48 -2.58 11.11
N PHE A 452 2.47 -3.28 10.57
CA PHE A 452 2.62 -4.05 9.34
C PHE A 452 2.96 -3.17 8.12
N ALA A 453 2.21 -2.09 7.90
CA ALA A 453 2.45 -1.15 6.80
C ALA A 453 3.82 -0.47 6.92
N ARG A 454 4.17 -0.02 8.13
CA ARG A 454 5.49 0.55 8.47
C ARG A 454 6.61 -0.45 8.19
N SER A 455 6.43 -1.73 8.53
CA SER A 455 7.45 -2.75 8.28
C SER A 455 7.65 -3.02 6.79
N LYS A 456 6.56 -3.03 6.00
CA LYS A 456 6.62 -3.13 4.53
C LYS A 456 7.40 -1.94 3.93
N LEU A 457 7.14 -0.73 4.43
CA LEU A 457 7.89 0.47 4.03
C LEU A 457 9.36 0.37 4.42
N MET A 458 9.70 -0.08 5.64
CA MET A 458 11.09 -0.18 6.07
C MET A 458 11.89 -1.18 5.21
N LEU A 459 11.28 -2.32 4.87
CA LEU A 459 11.90 -3.35 4.04
C LEU A 459 12.22 -2.89 2.62
N SER A 460 11.50 -1.92 2.06
CA SER A 460 11.81 -1.40 0.72
C SER A 460 13.16 -0.66 0.69
N TYR A 461 13.62 -0.12 1.82
CA TYR A 461 14.91 0.61 1.92
C TYR A 461 16.09 -0.24 2.39
N PHE A 462 15.85 -1.50 2.80
CA PHE A 462 16.92 -2.45 3.16
C PHE A 462 17.74 -2.90 1.94
N GLY A 463 17.20 -2.78 0.73
CA GLY A 463 17.92 -3.10 -0.49
C GLY A 463 19.16 -2.22 -0.71
N PRO A 464 20.23 -2.75 -1.34
CA PRO A 464 21.39 -1.94 -1.75
C PRO A 464 21.05 -0.94 -2.88
N GLY A 465 19.88 -1.05 -3.49
CA GLY A 465 19.41 -0.16 -4.56
C GLY A 465 18.94 1.22 -4.05
N SER A 466 18.94 2.20 -4.98
CA SER A 466 18.28 3.52 -4.83
C SER A 466 18.68 4.34 -3.61
N VAL A 467 19.99 4.45 -3.36
CA VAL A 467 20.54 5.29 -2.28
C VAL A 467 20.29 6.79 -2.55
N ASN A 468 20.43 7.21 -3.81
CA ASN A 468 20.26 8.61 -4.20
C ASN A 468 18.78 8.94 -4.47
N PRO A 469 18.25 10.02 -3.89
CA PRO A 469 16.89 10.49 -4.19
C PRO A 469 16.83 11.25 -5.53
N PRO A 470 15.66 11.39 -6.17
CA PRO A 470 15.49 12.31 -7.29
C PRO A 470 15.86 13.75 -6.90
N PRO A 471 16.49 14.56 -7.77
CA PRO A 471 16.94 14.27 -9.13
C PRO A 471 18.31 13.58 -9.22
N PHE A 472 19.01 13.38 -8.09
CA PHE A 472 20.39 12.88 -8.04
C PHE A 472 20.54 11.40 -8.40
N ASN A 473 19.43 10.68 -8.57
CA ASN A 473 19.39 9.32 -9.09
C ASN A 473 19.73 9.23 -10.59
N LEU A 474 19.70 10.34 -11.32
CA LEU A 474 20.06 10.41 -12.74
C LEU A 474 21.53 10.16 -13.03
N LEU A 475 22.40 10.32 -12.03
CA LEU A 475 23.82 10.01 -12.15
C LEU A 475 24.00 8.49 -12.00
N PRO A 476 24.25 7.74 -13.11
CA PRO A 476 24.39 6.30 -13.01
C PRO A 476 25.62 5.94 -12.18
N SER A 477 25.53 4.87 -11.41
CA SER A 477 26.69 4.33 -10.68
C SER A 477 27.81 3.97 -11.68
N PRO A 478 29.09 4.28 -11.39
CA PRO A 478 30.21 3.89 -12.26
C PRO A 478 30.24 2.38 -12.55
N TYR A 479 29.80 1.55 -11.60
CA TYR A 479 29.66 0.11 -11.78
C TYR A 479 28.52 -0.28 -12.74
N PHE A 480 27.41 0.45 -12.69
CA PHE A 480 26.29 0.24 -13.61
C PHE A 480 26.66 0.65 -15.03
N VAL A 481 27.30 1.82 -15.21
CA VAL A 481 27.81 2.26 -16.52
C VAL A 481 28.78 1.24 -17.10
N ARG A 482 29.71 0.73 -16.29
CA ARG A 482 30.65 -0.31 -16.72
C ARG A 482 29.94 -1.60 -17.10
N SER A 483 28.96 -2.05 -16.32
CA SER A 483 28.19 -3.28 -16.61
C SER A 483 27.33 -3.14 -17.86
N VAL A 484 26.72 -1.98 -18.10
CA VAL A 484 25.96 -1.69 -19.32
C VAL A 484 26.88 -1.61 -20.54
N ILE A 485 28.06 -1.01 -20.39
CA ILE A 485 29.09 -0.97 -21.45
C ILE A 485 29.61 -2.38 -21.74
N ASP A 486 29.88 -3.19 -20.72
CA ASP A 486 30.33 -4.58 -20.87
C ASP A 486 29.24 -5.44 -21.54
N TYR A 487 27.98 -5.30 -21.12
CA TYR A 487 26.83 -5.96 -21.75
C TYR A 487 26.65 -5.49 -23.20
N ALA A 488 26.64 -4.18 -23.47
CA ALA A 488 26.52 -3.65 -24.82
C ALA A 488 27.69 -4.10 -25.72
N MET A 489 28.92 -4.16 -25.20
CA MET A 489 30.07 -4.70 -25.92
C MET A 489 29.93 -6.21 -26.18
N GLU A 490 29.30 -6.97 -25.29
CA GLU A 490 29.03 -8.39 -25.45
C GLU A 490 27.91 -8.66 -26.48
N THR A 491 26.86 -7.83 -26.49
CA THR A 491 25.80 -7.82 -27.52
C THR A 491 26.35 -7.40 -28.87
N ILE A 492 27.23 -6.41 -28.92
CA ILE A 492 27.91 -5.99 -30.16
C ILE A 492 28.86 -7.10 -30.64
N LYS A 493 29.59 -7.79 -29.74
CA LYS A 493 30.45 -8.94 -30.10
C LYS A 493 29.66 -10.13 -30.62
N THR A 494 28.47 -10.39 -30.09
CA THR A 494 27.58 -11.47 -30.55
C THR A 494 26.85 -11.10 -31.84
N CYS A 495 26.53 -9.83 -32.08
CA CYS A 495 26.03 -9.36 -33.37
C CYS A 495 27.12 -9.26 -34.46
N LEU A 496 28.38 -8.96 -34.10
CA LEU A 496 29.51 -8.91 -35.04
C LEU A 496 30.09 -10.30 -35.37
N LYS A 497 30.02 -11.25 -34.43
CA LYS A 497 30.27 -12.66 -34.73
C LYS A 497 29.00 -13.25 -35.31
N GLY A 498 28.84 -13.09 -36.62
CA GLY A 498 27.79 -13.75 -37.39
C GLY A 498 27.63 -15.22 -36.99
N ASN A 499 26.37 -15.64 -36.95
CA ASN A 499 25.87 -16.97 -36.64
C ASN A 499 26.84 -18.10 -37.07
N PRO A 500 27.42 -18.91 -36.16
CA PRO A 500 27.89 -20.22 -36.54
C PRO A 500 26.65 -21.12 -36.58
N ASP A 501 26.20 -21.41 -37.79
CA ASP A 501 25.12 -22.36 -38.04
C ASP A 501 25.38 -23.70 -37.33
N SER A 502 24.28 -24.27 -36.86
CA SER A 502 24.13 -25.64 -36.38
C SER A 502 24.83 -26.67 -37.26
N ASN A 503 25.72 -27.48 -36.67
CA ASN A 503 25.72 -28.96 -36.77
C ASN A 503 26.92 -29.58 -36.01
N GLY A 504 26.65 -30.66 -35.25
CA GLY A 504 27.65 -31.72 -34.99
C GLY A 504 28.24 -31.84 -33.58
N VAL A 505 27.57 -32.64 -32.74
CA VAL A 505 28.11 -33.71 -31.87
C VAL A 505 29.62 -33.66 -31.47
N VAL A 506 29.82 -33.47 -30.15
CA VAL A 506 30.82 -34.08 -29.22
C VAL A 506 32.32 -33.97 -29.55
N THR A 507 33.07 -33.29 -28.67
CA THR A 507 34.11 -33.93 -27.85
C THR A 507 34.63 -33.00 -26.75
N LYS A 508 34.76 -33.57 -25.55
CA LYS A 508 35.42 -32.99 -24.38
C LYS A 508 36.93 -32.89 -24.63
N THR A 509 37.54 -31.73 -24.41
CA THR A 509 38.94 -31.63 -23.93
C THR A 509 39.21 -30.30 -23.22
N GLY A 510 39.21 -30.38 -21.88
CA GLY A 510 40.11 -29.70 -20.95
C GLY A 510 40.47 -28.22 -21.12
N ARG A 511 39.88 -27.36 -20.27
CA ARG A 511 40.61 -26.67 -19.19
C ARG A 511 39.63 -26.04 -18.20
N GLN A 512 38.99 -26.88 -17.37
CA GLN A 512 38.47 -26.41 -16.10
C GLN A 512 39.68 -26.01 -15.25
N ARG A 513 39.90 -24.70 -15.08
CA ARG A 513 40.54 -24.21 -13.85
C ARG A 513 39.58 -24.53 -12.72
N GLY A 514 39.75 -25.71 -12.14
CA GLY A 514 39.19 -26.07 -10.85
C GLY A 514 39.74 -25.10 -9.80
N GLY A 515 39.06 -23.96 -9.64
CA GLY A 515 39.03 -23.30 -8.35
C GLY A 515 38.28 -24.24 -7.43
N ALA A 516 39.00 -24.90 -6.54
CA ALA A 516 38.43 -25.67 -5.44
C ALA A 516 37.33 -24.81 -4.78
N ARG A 517 36.07 -25.20 -4.98
CA ARG A 517 34.98 -24.72 -4.14
C ARG A 517 35.39 -25.14 -2.74
N LYS A 518 35.83 -24.18 -1.92
CA LYS A 518 36.20 -24.43 -0.53
C LYS A 518 35.06 -25.25 0.10
N PRO A 519 35.35 -26.35 0.81
CA PRO A 519 34.32 -27.17 1.48
C PRO A 519 33.54 -26.41 2.57
N GLN A 520 33.89 -25.14 2.79
CA GLN A 520 33.39 -24.28 3.86
C GLN A 520 31.94 -23.83 3.69
N LYS A 521 31.38 -23.75 2.46
CA LYS A 521 29.98 -23.29 2.26
C LYS A 521 28.97 -24.38 2.67
N ALA A 522 29.15 -25.61 2.18
CA ALA A 522 28.31 -26.75 2.55
C ALA A 522 28.39 -27.13 4.05
N SER A 523 29.54 -26.93 4.69
CA SER A 523 29.68 -27.17 6.14
C SER A 523 29.00 -26.08 7.00
N VAL A 524 28.98 -24.82 6.53
CA VAL A 524 28.31 -23.71 7.22
C VAL A 524 26.80 -23.85 7.11
N ASP A 525 26.29 -24.26 5.95
CA ASP A 525 24.86 -24.51 5.73
C ASP A 525 24.35 -25.66 6.60
N HIS A 526 25.11 -26.76 6.72
CA HIS A 526 24.78 -27.88 7.60
C HIS A 526 24.76 -27.51 9.10
N TYR A 527 25.73 -26.69 9.55
CA TYR A 527 25.76 -26.21 10.95
C TYR A 527 24.60 -25.26 11.26
N SER A 528 24.29 -24.36 10.33
CA SER A 528 23.14 -23.44 10.42
C SER A 528 21.81 -24.22 10.48
N GLN A 529 21.66 -25.26 9.66
CA GLN A 529 20.46 -26.10 9.65
C GLN A 529 20.28 -26.93 10.92
N ALA A 530 21.37 -27.47 11.48
CA ALA A 530 21.33 -28.18 12.77
C ALA A 530 20.93 -27.24 13.91
N PHE A 531 21.51 -26.04 13.96
CA PHE A 531 21.19 -25.02 14.95
C PHE A 531 19.73 -24.56 14.87
N LEU A 532 19.20 -24.34 13.67
CA LEU A 532 17.77 -24.02 13.44
C LEU A 532 16.86 -25.16 13.89
N LYS A 533 17.23 -26.42 13.61
CA LYS A 533 16.46 -27.59 14.04
C LYS A 533 16.41 -27.69 15.56
N ASP A 534 17.52 -27.43 16.25
CA ASP A 534 17.57 -27.44 17.72
C ASP A 534 16.76 -26.30 18.35
N ILE A 535 16.78 -25.10 17.76
CA ILE A 535 15.89 -23.99 18.16
C ILE A 535 14.43 -24.40 17.96
N SER A 536 14.07 -24.92 16.79
CA SER A 536 12.69 -25.32 16.49
C SER A 536 12.18 -26.39 17.46
N ARG A 537 13.00 -27.38 17.82
CA ARG A 537 12.65 -28.43 18.79
C ARG A 537 12.41 -27.85 20.18
N ARG A 538 13.25 -26.90 20.63
CA ARG A 538 13.08 -26.22 21.92
C ARG A 538 11.80 -25.39 21.96
N LEU A 539 11.51 -24.65 20.90
CA LEU A 539 10.30 -23.82 20.82
C LEU A 539 9.03 -24.66 20.78
N VAL A 540 9.00 -25.72 19.98
CA VAL A 540 7.86 -26.65 19.95
C VAL A 540 7.65 -27.29 21.31
N LYS A 541 8.73 -27.72 22.00
CA LYS A 541 8.63 -28.25 23.36
C LYS A 541 8.05 -27.23 24.33
N ARG A 542 8.52 -25.97 24.32
CA ARG A 542 7.97 -24.89 25.16
C ARG A 542 6.50 -24.63 24.83
N TYR A 543 6.14 -24.65 23.55
CA TYR A 543 4.75 -24.42 23.10
C TYR A 543 3.81 -25.52 23.59
N VAL A 544 4.19 -26.79 23.43
CA VAL A 544 3.37 -27.93 23.88
C VAL A 544 3.16 -27.88 25.39
N ILE A 545 4.21 -27.59 26.16
CA ILE A 545 4.11 -27.45 27.63
C ILE A 545 3.18 -26.29 27.99
N LYS A 546 3.34 -25.12 27.35
CA LYS A 546 2.47 -23.96 27.57
C LYS A 546 1.01 -24.29 27.24
N ALA A 547 0.75 -24.94 26.11
CA ALA A 547 -0.59 -25.33 25.69
C ALA A 547 -1.23 -26.37 26.62
N GLN A 548 -0.44 -27.30 27.18
CA GLN A 548 -0.91 -28.24 28.19
C GLN A 548 -1.33 -27.51 29.47
N VAL A 549 -0.50 -26.58 29.95
CA VAL A 549 -0.81 -25.77 31.14
C VAL A 549 -2.02 -24.87 30.91
N GLU A 550 -2.16 -24.26 29.74
CA GLU A 550 -3.34 -23.45 29.38
C GLU A 550 -4.60 -24.32 29.36
N LYS A 551 -4.53 -25.53 28.81
CA LYS A 551 -5.64 -26.48 28.83
C LYS A 551 -6.01 -26.93 30.25
N GLU A 552 -5.03 -27.14 31.12
CA GLU A 552 -5.28 -27.44 32.55
C GLU A 552 -5.89 -26.24 33.29
N SER A 553 -5.70 -25.02 32.80
CA SER A 553 -6.26 -23.79 33.38
C SER A 553 -7.66 -23.44 32.86
N GLU A 554 -8.12 -24.08 31.77
CA GLU A 554 -9.50 -23.94 31.31
C GLU A 554 -10.44 -24.56 32.35
N GLY A 555 -11.61 -23.92 32.55
CA GLY A 555 -12.56 -24.35 33.57
C GLY A 555 -13.02 -25.81 33.42
N ILE A 556 -13.37 -26.44 34.53
CA ILE A 556 -13.80 -27.85 34.58
C ILE A 556 -15.00 -28.06 33.63
N ASN A 557 -14.86 -29.01 32.71
CA ASN A 557 -15.90 -29.31 31.73
C ASN A 557 -16.98 -30.20 32.36
N GLU A 558 -18.24 -30.06 31.94
CA GLU A 558 -19.34 -30.93 32.39
C GLU A 558 -19.04 -32.41 32.04
N GLY A 559 -18.33 -32.66 30.94
CA GLY A 559 -17.86 -34.00 30.57
C GLY A 559 -16.89 -34.60 31.58
N GLU A 560 -15.99 -33.82 32.16
CA GLU A 560 -15.04 -34.29 33.20
C GLU A 560 -15.80 -34.63 34.49
N ILE A 561 -16.84 -33.86 34.83
CA ILE A 561 -17.72 -34.15 35.96
C ILE A 561 -18.50 -35.45 35.71
N GLN A 562 -18.96 -35.68 34.48
CA GLN A 562 -19.64 -36.92 34.09
C GLN A 562 -18.70 -38.12 34.15
N GLU A 563 -17.45 -37.97 33.73
CA GLU A 563 -16.40 -39.00 33.84
C GLU A 563 -16.13 -39.35 35.30
N ILE A 564 -15.90 -38.35 36.16
CA ILE A 564 -15.73 -38.56 37.60
C ILE A 564 -16.97 -39.23 38.22
N LYS A 565 -18.18 -38.82 37.83
CA LYS A 565 -19.42 -39.44 38.30
C LYS A 565 -19.53 -40.89 37.85
N GLN A 566 -19.07 -41.20 36.64
CA GLN A 566 -19.03 -42.54 36.10
C GLN A 566 -17.98 -43.40 36.83
N ASP A 567 -16.82 -42.84 37.14
CA ASP A 567 -15.77 -43.48 37.93
C ASP A 567 -16.21 -43.76 39.38
N ILE A 568 -16.91 -42.82 40.01
CA ILE A 568 -17.51 -43.04 41.34
C ILE A 568 -18.57 -44.14 41.26
N SER A 569 -19.37 -44.16 40.18
CA SER A 569 -20.41 -45.17 39.99
C SER A 569 -19.81 -46.55 39.74
N SER A 570 -18.77 -46.65 38.91
CA SER A 570 -18.06 -47.90 38.62
C SER A 570 -17.37 -48.43 39.88
N LEU A 571 -16.69 -47.56 40.63
CA LEU A 571 -16.08 -47.89 41.91
C LEU A 571 -17.12 -48.39 42.92
N ARG A 572 -18.30 -47.75 42.99
CA ARG A 572 -19.40 -48.20 43.86
C ARG A 572 -19.86 -49.61 43.49
N TYR A 573 -20.02 -49.92 42.21
CA TYR A 573 -20.40 -51.26 41.77
C TYR A 573 -19.31 -52.29 42.02
N GLU A 574 -18.03 -51.93 41.86
CA GLU A 574 -16.91 -52.81 42.16
C GLU A 574 -16.84 -53.13 43.66
N LEU A 575 -17.01 -52.13 44.52
CA LEU A 575 -17.06 -52.32 45.97
C LEU A 575 -18.26 -53.16 46.39
N LEU A 576 -19.47 -52.87 45.89
CA LEU A 576 -20.66 -53.69 46.18
C LEU A 576 -20.48 -55.12 45.67
N GLY A 577 -19.85 -55.32 44.52
CA GLY A 577 -19.52 -56.64 43.97
C GLY A 577 -18.52 -57.43 44.81
N LYS A 578 -17.65 -56.76 45.59
CA LYS A 578 -16.72 -57.41 46.54
C LYS A 578 -17.35 -57.66 47.91
N PHE A 579 -18.15 -56.72 48.42
CA PHE A 579 -18.78 -56.85 49.74
C PHE A 579 -20.00 -57.78 49.75
N THR A 580 -20.72 -57.93 48.64
CA THR A 580 -21.86 -58.88 48.57
C THR A 580 -21.46 -60.36 48.71
N PRO A 581 -20.38 -60.87 48.09
CA PRO A 581 -19.93 -62.24 48.34
C PRO A 581 -19.34 -62.41 49.75
N GLU A 582 -18.67 -61.42 50.32
CA GLU A 582 -18.18 -61.48 51.71
C GLU A 582 -19.33 -61.47 52.73
N ALA A 583 -20.36 -60.65 52.52
CA ALA A 583 -21.56 -60.64 53.35
C ALA A 583 -22.39 -61.92 53.19
N ASN A 584 -22.51 -62.45 51.97
CA ASN A 584 -23.16 -63.75 51.74
C ASN A 584 -22.36 -64.90 52.36
N PHE A 585 -21.03 -64.86 52.33
CA PHE A 585 -20.17 -65.82 53.03
C PHE A 585 -20.38 -65.76 54.55
N LEU A 586 -20.44 -64.56 55.13
CA LEU A 586 -20.75 -64.39 56.57
C LEU A 586 -22.17 -64.87 56.91
N ILE A 587 -23.17 -64.61 56.06
CA ILE A 587 -24.54 -65.11 56.27
C ILE A 587 -24.60 -66.63 56.15
N GLU A 588 -23.90 -67.24 55.19
CA GLU A 588 -23.77 -68.70 55.10
C GLU A 588 -23.00 -69.28 56.29
N PHE A 589 -21.95 -68.60 56.76
CA PHE A 589 -21.20 -68.97 57.95
C PHE A 589 -22.08 -68.95 59.21
N PHE A 590 -22.84 -67.88 59.44
CA PHE A 590 -23.80 -67.81 60.55
C PHE A 590 -24.95 -68.82 60.41
N ARG A 591 -25.42 -69.10 59.18
CA ARG A 591 -26.46 -70.12 58.93
C ARG A 591 -25.92 -71.54 59.15
N ALA A 592 -24.62 -71.77 58.96
CA ALA A 592 -23.94 -73.00 59.31
C ALA A 592 -23.75 -73.15 60.84
N GLU A 593 -23.38 -72.08 61.56
CA GLU A 593 -23.33 -72.07 63.03
C GLU A 593 -24.71 -72.31 63.67
N GLN A 594 -25.78 -71.73 63.13
CA GLN A 594 -27.14 -71.95 63.63
C GLN A 594 -27.60 -73.42 63.49
N LYS A 595 -27.10 -74.14 62.48
CA LYS A 595 -27.36 -75.58 62.31
C LYS A 595 -26.53 -76.46 63.27
N LEU A 596 -25.41 -75.96 63.80
CA LEU A 596 -24.59 -76.64 64.81
C LEU A 596 -25.14 -76.47 66.25
N CYS A 597 -25.90 -75.39 66.52
CA CYS A 597 -26.40 -75.06 67.86
C CYS A 597 -27.77 -75.65 68.24
N CYS A 598 -28.37 -76.54 67.44
CA CYS A 598 -29.59 -77.26 67.82
C CYS A 598 -29.44 -78.79 67.74
N PRO A 599 -28.96 -79.46 68.80
CA PRO A 599 -29.21 -80.87 68.98
C PRO A 599 -30.61 -81.08 69.57
N ALA A 600 -31.36 -82.01 68.97
CA ALA A 600 -32.62 -82.50 69.51
C ALA A 600 -32.43 -82.99 70.96
N SER A 601 -33.17 -82.42 71.91
CA SER A 601 -33.31 -82.96 73.26
C SER A 601 -34.75 -82.78 73.74
N ASN A 602 -35.52 -83.83 73.50
CA ASN A 602 -36.75 -84.13 74.19
C ASN A 602 -36.38 -84.65 75.61
N ARG A 603 -36.63 -83.86 76.66
CA ARG A 603 -37.14 -84.35 77.96
C ARG A 603 -37.55 -83.20 78.90
N ASN A 604 -38.87 -83.17 79.11
CA ASN A 604 -39.65 -82.71 80.28
C ASN A 604 -39.40 -81.30 80.83
N TRP A 605 -40.44 -80.46 80.86
CA TRP A 605 -41.22 -80.18 82.08
C TRP A 605 -42.48 -79.35 81.76
N ASN A 606 -43.63 -79.94 82.11
CA ASN A 606 -44.94 -79.43 82.54
C ASN A 606 -45.29 -77.91 82.52
N ARG A 607 -46.57 -77.73 82.15
CA ARG A 607 -47.63 -76.80 82.62
C ARG A 607 -47.98 -75.57 81.76
N PHE A 608 -49.28 -75.59 81.42
CA PHE A 608 -50.18 -74.58 80.85
C PHE A 608 -50.16 -74.34 79.35
#